data_AF-A0A081N3K2-F1
#
_entry.id   AF-A0A081N3K2-F1
#
_cell.length_a   1.000
_cell.length_b   1.000
_cell.length_c   1.000
_cell.angle_alpha   90.00
_cell.angle_beta   90.00
_cell.angle_gamma   90.00
#
_symmetry.space_group_name_H-M   'P 1'
#
loop_
_entity.id
_entity.type
_entity.pdbx_description
1 polymer ?
#
loop_
_entity_poly.entity_id
_entity_poly.type
_entity_poly.pdbx_seq_one_letter_code
_entity_poly.pdbx_strand_id
1 'polypeptide(L)'
;MLAAGLPMPPVPRELSDQLLCPKDTEYFTTRSNTPNPWNLIWFIEEIEQKTPEHYLIFGVDGHGVESAAAHYYLVEQDIAVFHQSNLPTPSRPRLEADLTDQYELMATMAVAASDAKEKGKLPEGSRIILVRPVNMPSSWGIQPAPGQPVKWQKTSDALLDVSDWLQASLT
;
A
#
# COMPACT_ATOMS: atom_id res chain seq x y z
N MET A 1 14.81 11.45 -3.71
CA MET A 1 13.84 12.51 -3.37
C MET A 1 12.86 12.61 -4.51
N LEU A 2 11.57 12.41 -4.26
CA LEU A 2 10.51 12.78 -5.20
C LEU A 2 10.54 14.30 -5.37
N ALA A 3 10.06 14.82 -6.52
CA ALA A 3 10.16 16.24 -6.88
C ALA A 3 9.54 17.22 -5.85
N ALA A 4 8.70 16.73 -4.93
CA ALA A 4 8.04 17.49 -3.88
C ALA A 4 8.74 17.45 -2.49
N GLY A 5 9.92 16.83 -2.35
CA GLY A 5 10.62 16.72 -1.06
C GLY A 5 10.04 15.69 -0.08
N LEU A 6 9.12 14.84 -0.56
CA LEU A 6 8.51 13.77 0.25
C LEU A 6 9.52 12.66 0.60
N PRO A 7 9.33 11.97 1.74
CA PRO A 7 10.10 10.79 2.08
C PRO A 7 9.95 9.74 0.98
N MET A 8 11.03 9.02 0.72
CA MET A 8 11.01 7.92 -0.25
C MET A 8 10.29 6.72 0.39
N PRO A 9 9.24 6.16 -0.22
CA PRO A 9 8.64 4.95 0.30
C PRO A 9 9.58 3.75 0.16
N PRO A 10 9.33 2.65 0.89
CA PRO A 10 10.05 1.41 0.67
C PRO A 10 9.83 0.93 -0.77
N VAL A 11 10.94 0.62 -1.45
CA VAL A 11 10.93 0.04 -2.81
C VAL A 11 11.55 -1.35 -2.71
N PRO A 12 10.78 -2.43 -2.92
CA PRO A 12 11.35 -3.77 -2.99
C PRO A 12 12.41 -3.86 -4.08
N ARG A 13 13.55 -4.48 -3.78
CA ARG A 13 14.68 -4.59 -4.69
C ARG A 13 14.31 -5.26 -6.02
N GLU A 14 13.42 -6.23 -5.99
CA GLU A 14 12.96 -6.95 -7.18
C GLU A 14 12.15 -6.07 -8.14
N LEU A 15 11.56 -4.99 -7.62
CA LEU A 15 10.72 -4.06 -8.35
C LEU A 15 11.47 -2.79 -8.77
N SER A 16 12.63 -2.48 -8.17
CA SER A 16 13.35 -1.22 -8.42
C SER A 16 13.74 -1.03 -9.87
N ASP A 17 14.21 -2.10 -10.53
CA ASP A 17 14.69 -2.06 -11.91
C ASP A 17 13.55 -2.01 -12.94
N GLN A 18 12.31 -2.21 -12.48
CA GLN A 18 11.09 -2.19 -13.31
C GLN A 18 10.35 -0.84 -13.21
N LEU A 19 10.81 0.06 -12.33
CA LEU A 19 10.16 1.35 -12.12
C LEU A 19 10.23 2.22 -13.37
N LEU A 20 9.07 2.68 -13.80
CA LEU A 20 8.89 3.69 -14.83
C LEU A 20 8.09 4.86 -14.28
N CYS A 21 8.30 6.04 -14.84
CA CYS A 21 7.49 7.23 -14.59
C CYS A 21 6.62 7.46 -15.84
N PRO A 22 5.29 7.26 -15.78
CA PRO A 22 4.42 7.55 -16.90
C PRO A 22 4.51 9.02 -17.30
N LYS A 23 4.32 9.29 -18.59
CA LYS A 23 4.43 10.65 -19.13
C LYS A 23 3.40 11.57 -18.46
N ASP A 24 3.85 12.77 -18.10
CA ASP A 24 3.01 13.84 -17.54
C ASP A 24 2.37 13.45 -16.18
N THR A 25 3.05 12.61 -15.38
CA THR A 25 2.63 12.21 -14.03
C THR A 25 3.72 12.48 -12.99
N GLU A 26 3.34 12.52 -11.71
CA GLU A 26 4.26 12.69 -10.56
C GLU A 26 4.38 11.41 -9.71
N TYR A 27 4.09 10.26 -10.32
CA TYR A 27 4.22 8.96 -9.68
C TYR A 27 5.04 7.98 -10.52
N PHE A 28 5.62 7.00 -9.83
CA PHE A 28 6.37 5.89 -10.38
C PHE A 28 5.53 4.62 -10.25
N THR A 29 5.67 3.71 -11.19
CA THR A 29 4.95 2.43 -11.23
C THR A 29 5.83 1.36 -11.87
N THR A 30 5.62 0.09 -11.54
CA THR A 30 6.18 -1.02 -12.32
C THR A 30 5.26 -1.48 -13.46
N ARG A 31 4.09 -0.87 -13.60
CA ARG A 31 3.06 -1.25 -14.58
C ARG A 31 2.91 -0.19 -15.68
N SER A 32 2.90 -0.64 -16.93
CA SER A 32 2.76 0.23 -18.10
C SER A 32 1.32 0.59 -18.44
N ASN A 33 0.34 -0.24 -18.08
CA ASN A 33 -1.07 -0.10 -18.45
C ASN A 33 -2.01 -0.23 -17.24
N THR A 34 -1.92 0.70 -16.30
CA THR A 34 -2.84 0.80 -15.14
C THR A 34 -3.63 2.10 -15.16
N PRO A 35 -4.82 2.13 -14.55
CA PRO A 35 -5.48 3.40 -14.30
C PRO A 35 -4.64 4.26 -13.33
N ASN A 36 -5.03 5.53 -13.25
CA ASN A 36 -4.51 6.47 -12.27
C ASN A 36 -4.69 5.92 -10.82
N PRO A 37 -3.72 6.14 -9.91
CA PRO A 37 -3.81 5.78 -8.49
C PRO A 37 -5.08 6.22 -7.76
N TRP A 38 -5.79 7.28 -8.18
CA TRP A 38 -7.09 7.65 -7.62
C TRP A 38 -8.18 6.62 -7.83
N ASN A 39 -8.04 5.74 -8.83
CA ASN A 39 -8.99 4.66 -9.10
C ASN A 39 -8.74 3.46 -8.16
N LEU A 40 -8.72 3.71 -6.86
CA LEU A 40 -8.45 2.71 -5.81
C LEU A 40 -9.37 1.49 -5.94
N ILE A 41 -10.65 1.71 -6.25
CA ILE A 41 -11.64 0.62 -6.39
C ILE A 41 -11.21 -0.37 -7.48
N TRP A 42 -10.67 0.10 -8.61
CA TRP A 42 -10.17 -0.78 -9.66
C TRP A 42 -9.05 -1.70 -9.17
N PHE A 43 -8.14 -1.19 -8.34
CA PHE A 43 -7.04 -2.00 -7.81
C PHE A 43 -7.53 -3.03 -6.77
N ILE A 44 -8.50 -2.65 -5.93
CA ILE A 44 -9.14 -3.58 -4.98
C ILE A 44 -9.87 -4.68 -5.74
N GLU A 45 -10.69 -4.31 -6.75
CA GLU A 45 -11.41 -5.26 -7.59
C GLU A 45 -10.45 -6.21 -8.33
N GLU A 46 -9.32 -5.71 -8.83
CA GLU A 46 -8.30 -6.54 -9.47
C GLU A 46 -7.76 -7.62 -8.53
N ILE A 47 -7.46 -7.27 -7.27
CA ILE A 47 -6.98 -8.23 -6.27
C ILE A 47 -8.05 -9.26 -5.91
N GLU A 48 -9.30 -8.84 -5.80
CA GLU A 48 -10.39 -9.75 -5.44
C GLU A 48 -10.79 -10.71 -6.57
N GLN A 49 -10.65 -10.28 -7.83
CA GLN A 49 -11.13 -11.03 -8.99
C GLN A 49 -10.01 -11.77 -9.74
N LYS A 50 -8.75 -11.40 -9.51
CA LYS A 50 -7.60 -11.91 -10.27
C LYS A 50 -6.41 -12.17 -9.34
N THR A 51 -5.35 -12.70 -9.94
CA THR A 51 -4.03 -12.85 -9.31
C THR A 51 -3.07 -11.89 -9.99
N PRO A 52 -3.07 -10.60 -9.63
CA PRO A 52 -2.14 -9.66 -10.23
C PRO A 52 -0.69 -10.04 -9.89
N GLU A 53 0.20 -9.80 -10.86
CA GLU A 53 1.65 -9.87 -10.66
C GLU A 53 2.09 -8.91 -9.56
N HIS A 54 3.30 -9.10 -9.02
CA HIS A 54 3.85 -8.17 -8.05
C HIS A 54 4.04 -6.80 -8.69
N TYR A 55 3.60 -5.75 -7.99
CA TYR A 55 3.76 -4.40 -8.50
C TYR A 55 3.91 -3.38 -7.39
N LEU A 56 4.47 -2.24 -7.79
CA LEU A 56 4.59 -1.07 -6.94
C LEU A 56 4.10 0.15 -7.73
N ILE A 57 3.32 1.00 -7.07
CA ILE A 57 2.96 2.34 -7.53
C ILE A 57 3.19 3.30 -6.37
N PHE A 58 3.94 4.38 -6.57
CA PHE A 58 4.10 5.40 -5.54
C PHE A 58 4.37 6.78 -6.10
N GLY A 59 3.98 7.81 -5.36
CA GLY A 59 4.23 9.20 -5.71
C GLY A 59 3.01 10.06 -5.49
N VAL A 60 2.92 11.16 -6.21
CA VAL A 60 1.82 12.12 -6.07
C VAL A 60 0.92 12.04 -7.29
N ASP A 61 -0.38 12.10 -7.07
CA ASP A 61 -1.35 12.31 -8.13
C ASP A 61 -2.53 13.16 -7.64
N GLY A 62 -3.15 13.91 -8.56
CA GLY A 62 -4.31 14.78 -8.30
C GLY A 62 -4.19 16.19 -8.88
N HIS A 63 -5.21 17.01 -8.67
CA HIS A 63 -5.29 18.37 -9.22
C HIS A 63 -5.33 19.44 -8.12
N GLY A 64 -4.18 20.03 -7.80
CA GLY A 64 -4.07 21.07 -6.78
C GLY A 64 -4.04 20.50 -5.35
N VAL A 65 -3.78 21.38 -4.38
CA VAL A 65 -3.42 20.99 -3.00
C VAL A 65 -4.52 20.20 -2.28
N GLU A 66 -5.79 20.51 -2.52
CA GLU A 66 -6.94 19.88 -1.85
C GLU A 66 -7.40 18.58 -2.52
N SER A 67 -6.87 18.24 -3.69
CA SER A 67 -7.24 17.00 -4.40
C SER A 67 -6.03 16.17 -4.85
N ALA A 68 -4.85 16.46 -4.26
CA ALA A 68 -3.64 15.68 -4.44
C ALA A 68 -3.35 14.85 -3.19
N ALA A 69 -2.85 13.64 -3.40
CA ALA A 69 -2.47 12.73 -2.33
C ALA A 69 -1.13 12.06 -2.64
N ALA A 70 -0.43 11.65 -1.59
CA ALA A 70 0.64 10.68 -1.71
C ALA A 70 0.01 9.29 -1.83
N HIS A 71 0.38 8.54 -2.86
CA HIS A 71 -0.05 7.18 -3.11
C HIS A 71 1.10 6.22 -2.85
N TYR A 72 0.79 5.07 -2.25
CA TYR A 72 1.71 3.93 -2.12
C TYR A 72 0.92 2.63 -2.22
N TYR A 73 0.94 2.02 -3.41
CA TYR A 73 0.32 0.73 -3.71
C TYR A 73 1.40 -0.32 -3.93
N LEU A 74 1.53 -1.25 -3.00
CA LEU A 74 2.44 -2.38 -3.08
C LEU A 74 1.61 -3.66 -3.15
N VAL A 75 1.89 -4.53 -4.11
CA VAL A 75 1.32 -5.87 -4.17
C VAL A 75 2.45 -6.86 -4.29
N GLU A 76 2.58 -7.71 -3.27
CA GLU A 76 3.53 -8.80 -3.19
C GLU A 76 2.78 -10.10 -2.89
N GLN A 77 3.50 -11.21 -2.77
CA GLN A 77 2.89 -12.52 -2.55
C GLN A 77 2.03 -12.55 -1.28
N ASP A 78 2.59 -12.08 -0.15
CA ASP A 78 2.00 -12.26 1.17
C ASP A 78 1.27 -11.02 1.71
N ILE A 79 1.49 -9.86 1.09
CA ILE A 79 0.84 -8.61 1.46
C ILE A 79 0.46 -7.78 0.23
N ALA A 80 -0.69 -7.10 0.31
CA ALA A 80 -1.05 -5.99 -0.56
C ALA A 80 -1.40 -4.77 0.29
N VAL A 81 -0.83 -3.63 -0.08
CA VAL A 81 -0.94 -2.36 0.61
C VAL A 81 -1.50 -1.34 -0.35
N PHE A 82 -2.62 -0.72 0.03
CA PHE A 82 -3.22 0.39 -0.70
C PHE A 82 -3.33 1.61 0.19
N HIS A 83 -2.27 2.41 0.23
CA HIS A 83 -2.18 3.56 1.11
C HIS A 83 -2.28 4.88 0.31
N GLN A 84 -3.16 5.77 0.78
CA GLN A 84 -3.24 7.16 0.36
C GLN A 84 -3.06 8.05 1.61
N SER A 85 -2.30 9.13 1.47
CA SER A 85 -2.12 10.12 2.53
C SER A 85 -2.27 11.53 1.98
N ASN A 86 -2.72 12.45 2.83
CA ASN A 86 -2.69 13.87 2.51
C ASN A 86 -1.25 14.32 2.31
N LEU A 87 -1.02 15.24 1.37
CA LEU A 87 0.30 15.82 1.19
C LEU A 87 0.70 16.68 2.40
N PRO A 88 1.97 16.63 2.84
CA PRO A 88 2.52 17.62 3.73
C PRO A 88 2.37 19.02 3.15
N THR A 89 1.99 19.97 3.99
CA THR A 89 1.93 21.39 3.63
C THR A 89 2.74 22.19 4.65
N PRO A 90 3.20 23.42 4.33
CA PRO A 90 3.88 24.27 5.30
C PRO A 90 3.07 24.53 6.58
N SER A 91 1.73 24.47 6.50
CA SER A 91 0.83 24.58 7.64
C SER A 91 0.62 23.26 8.41
N ARG A 92 1.09 22.13 7.87
CA ARG A 92 0.97 20.78 8.45
C ARG A 92 2.28 19.97 8.29
N PRO A 93 3.42 20.43 8.84
CA PRO A 93 4.70 19.74 8.69
C PRO A 93 4.76 18.35 9.34
N ARG A 94 3.91 18.08 10.34
CA ARG A 94 3.83 16.76 11.00
C ARG A 94 3.46 15.63 10.03
N LEU A 95 2.75 15.95 8.95
CA LEU A 95 2.36 14.96 7.94
C LEU A 95 3.57 14.30 7.26
N GLU A 96 4.72 14.97 7.19
CA GLU A 96 5.93 14.40 6.59
C GLU A 96 6.56 13.34 7.51
N ALA A 97 6.65 13.64 8.82
CA ALA A 97 7.09 12.67 9.83
C ALA A 97 6.12 11.49 9.90
N ASP A 98 4.80 11.77 9.94
CA ASP A 98 3.77 10.74 9.93
C ASP A 98 3.88 9.83 8.70
N LEU A 99 4.20 10.38 7.51
CA LEU A 99 4.36 9.62 6.28
C LEU A 99 5.62 8.75 6.30
N THR A 100 6.71 9.26 6.89
CA THR A 100 7.95 8.49 7.08
C THR A 100 7.71 7.29 8.00
N ASP A 101 7.10 7.52 9.16
CA ASP A 101 6.78 6.46 10.13
C ASP A 101 5.84 5.41 9.51
N GLN A 102 4.87 5.84 8.70
CA GLN A 102 3.97 4.94 7.97
C GLN A 102 4.73 4.08 6.96
N TYR A 103 5.67 4.66 6.21
CA TYR A 103 6.52 3.94 5.26
C TYR A 103 7.42 2.91 5.94
N GLU A 104 8.03 3.25 7.08
CA GLU A 104 8.82 2.31 7.87
C GLU A 104 7.97 1.15 8.41
N LEU A 105 6.77 1.46 8.89
CA LEU A 105 5.84 0.44 9.36
C LEU A 105 5.40 -0.50 8.23
N MET A 106 5.04 0.05 7.06
CA MET A 106 4.67 -0.77 5.88
C MET A 106 5.80 -1.70 5.45
N ALA A 107 7.06 -1.24 5.47
CA ALA A 107 8.21 -2.08 5.18
C ALA A 107 8.37 -3.23 6.18
N THR A 108 8.19 -2.93 7.47
CA THR A 108 8.25 -3.93 8.55
C THR A 108 7.12 -4.97 8.42
N MET A 109 5.92 -4.52 8.06
CA MET A 109 4.75 -5.39 7.88
C MET A 109 4.93 -6.39 6.72
N ALA A 110 5.57 -5.98 5.62
CA ALA A 110 5.84 -6.88 4.50
C ALA A 110 6.73 -8.06 4.92
N VAL A 111 7.78 -7.79 5.70
CA VAL A 111 8.64 -8.85 6.27
C VAL A 111 7.85 -9.70 7.28
N ALA A 112 7.12 -9.07 8.19
CA ALA A 112 6.34 -9.77 9.20
C ALA A 112 5.24 -10.66 8.62
N ALA A 113 4.65 -10.30 7.47
CA ALA A 113 3.67 -11.13 6.76
C ALA A 113 4.30 -12.44 6.24
N SER A 114 5.52 -12.36 5.68
CA SER A 114 6.30 -13.54 5.29
C SER A 114 6.60 -14.43 6.51
N ASP A 115 7.11 -13.84 7.60
CA ASP A 115 7.42 -14.58 8.83
C ASP A 115 6.17 -15.24 9.44
N ALA A 116 5.02 -14.58 9.41
CA ALA A 116 3.76 -15.12 9.90
C ALA A 116 3.32 -16.34 9.08
N LYS A 117 3.61 -16.36 7.76
CA LYS A 117 3.36 -17.51 6.90
C LYS A 117 4.32 -18.66 7.20
N GLU A 118 5.61 -18.39 7.34
CA GLU A 118 6.61 -19.40 7.72
C GLU A 118 6.29 -20.07 9.07
N LYS A 119 5.74 -19.31 10.02
CA LYS A 119 5.27 -19.82 11.32
C LYS A 119 3.88 -20.47 11.28
N GLY A 120 3.25 -20.57 10.11
CA GLY A 120 1.92 -21.18 9.93
C GLY A 120 0.75 -20.39 10.53
N LYS A 121 0.94 -19.10 10.81
CA LYS A 121 -0.08 -18.19 11.35
C LYS A 121 -0.91 -17.55 10.24
N LEU A 122 -0.27 -17.28 9.11
CA LEU A 122 -0.93 -16.92 7.85
C LEU A 122 -1.01 -18.18 6.98
N PRO A 123 -2.20 -18.63 6.55
CA PRO A 123 -2.33 -19.82 5.71
C PRO A 123 -1.48 -19.76 4.44
N GLU A 124 -0.98 -20.92 3.99
CA GLU A 124 -0.26 -21.02 2.72
C GLU A 124 -1.14 -20.50 1.56
N GLY A 125 -0.53 -19.78 0.62
CA GLY A 125 -1.25 -19.16 -0.50
C GLY A 125 -2.12 -17.95 -0.13
N SER A 126 -2.34 -17.64 1.15
CA SER A 126 -3.14 -16.48 1.56
C SER A 126 -2.33 -15.17 1.54
N ARG A 127 -3.00 -14.03 1.56
CA ARG A 127 -2.39 -12.70 1.52
C ARG A 127 -3.11 -11.75 2.47
N ILE A 128 -2.39 -10.91 3.19
CA ILE A 128 -2.97 -9.78 3.93
C ILE A 128 -3.23 -8.63 2.95
N ILE A 129 -4.42 -8.05 2.96
CA ILE A 129 -4.73 -6.86 2.17
C ILE A 129 -5.14 -5.74 3.11
N LEU A 130 -4.50 -4.58 2.98
CA LEU A 130 -4.83 -3.39 3.74
C LEU A 130 -5.12 -2.20 2.81
N VAL A 131 -6.17 -1.46 3.13
CA VAL A 131 -6.68 -0.34 2.35
C VAL A 131 -6.85 0.84 3.30
N ARG A 132 -6.07 1.90 3.08
CA ARG A 132 -6.06 3.13 3.88
C ARG A 132 -6.18 4.34 2.95
N PRO A 133 -7.40 4.66 2.49
CA PRO A 133 -7.66 5.79 1.61
C PRO A 133 -7.71 7.09 2.42
N VAL A 134 -7.53 8.23 1.75
CA VAL A 134 -7.48 9.55 2.43
C VAL A 134 -8.85 10.04 2.93
N ASN A 135 -9.93 9.71 2.20
CA ASN A 135 -11.29 10.25 2.42
C ASN A 135 -12.36 9.16 2.60
N MET A 136 -11.98 7.91 2.88
CA MET A 136 -12.92 6.81 3.13
C MET A 136 -12.48 6.01 4.36
N PRO A 137 -13.36 5.20 4.96
CA PRO A 137 -12.97 4.32 6.05
C PRO A 137 -11.86 3.35 5.64
N SER A 138 -10.90 3.13 6.54
CA SER A 138 -9.87 2.12 6.35
C SER A 138 -10.45 0.71 6.52
N SER A 139 -9.87 -0.25 5.83
CA SER A 139 -10.25 -1.66 5.96
C SER A 139 -9.09 -2.58 5.67
N TRP A 140 -9.12 -3.78 6.25
CA TRP A 140 -8.16 -4.82 5.93
C TRP A 140 -8.82 -6.20 6.01
N GLY A 141 -8.13 -7.22 5.50
CA GLY A 141 -8.56 -8.61 5.61
C GLY A 141 -7.49 -9.57 5.14
N ILE A 142 -7.74 -10.86 5.35
CA ILE A 142 -6.90 -11.93 4.79
C ILE A 142 -7.64 -12.51 3.59
N GLN A 143 -7.02 -12.41 2.43
CA GLN A 143 -7.45 -13.10 1.22
C GLN A 143 -7.00 -14.56 1.30
N PRO A 144 -7.92 -15.55 1.27
CA PRO A 144 -7.54 -16.95 1.44
C PRO A 144 -6.61 -17.47 0.33
N ALA A 145 -6.82 -17.00 -0.90
CA ALA A 145 -5.96 -17.23 -2.06
C ALA A 145 -6.19 -16.11 -3.09
N PRO A 146 -5.20 -15.74 -3.92
CA PRO A 146 -5.38 -14.72 -4.94
C PRO A 146 -6.61 -14.99 -5.84
N GLY A 147 -7.38 -13.94 -6.12
CA GLY A 147 -8.64 -14.03 -6.89
C GLY A 147 -9.82 -14.62 -6.12
N GLN A 148 -9.69 -14.82 -4.80
CA GLN A 148 -10.82 -15.14 -3.92
C GLN A 148 -11.30 -13.91 -3.16
N PRO A 149 -12.60 -13.85 -2.79
CA PRO A 149 -13.16 -12.74 -2.02
C PRO A 149 -12.47 -12.57 -0.66
N VAL A 150 -12.38 -11.32 -0.22
CA VAL A 150 -11.79 -10.95 1.07
C VAL A 150 -12.89 -10.76 2.10
N LYS A 151 -12.70 -11.31 3.29
CA LYS A 151 -13.56 -10.98 4.43
C LYS A 151 -13.07 -9.68 5.07
N TRP A 152 -13.62 -8.56 4.61
CA TRP A 152 -13.22 -7.23 5.06
C TRP A 152 -13.58 -6.93 6.52
N GLN A 153 -12.63 -6.32 7.22
CA GLN A 153 -12.77 -5.73 8.55
C GLN A 153 -12.63 -4.22 8.41
N LYS A 154 -13.66 -3.47 8.81
CA LYS A 154 -13.59 -2.00 8.86
C LYS A 154 -12.84 -1.57 10.11
N THR A 155 -12.00 -0.55 9.99
CA THR A 155 -11.21 -0.02 11.10
C THR A 155 -10.98 1.49 10.96
N SER A 156 -10.61 2.13 12.06
CA SER A 156 -10.12 3.50 12.06
C SER A 156 -8.75 3.63 11.40
N ASP A 157 -7.86 2.65 11.57
CA ASP A 157 -6.53 2.66 10.96
C ASP A 157 -6.05 1.25 10.59
N ALA A 158 -6.09 0.93 9.30
CA ALA A 158 -5.68 -0.38 8.81
C ALA A 158 -4.19 -0.67 8.97
N LEU A 159 -3.33 0.35 9.05
CA LEU A 159 -1.90 0.12 9.28
C LEU A 159 -1.65 -0.39 10.70
N LEU A 160 -2.24 0.28 11.70
CA LEU A 160 -2.07 -0.09 13.10
C LEU A 160 -2.70 -1.46 13.40
N ASP A 161 -3.93 -1.70 12.96
CA ASP A 161 -4.62 -2.97 13.22
C ASP A 161 -3.86 -4.18 12.64
N VAL A 162 -3.35 -4.04 11.41
CA VAL A 162 -2.60 -5.14 10.78
C VAL A 162 -1.24 -5.32 11.45
N SER A 163 -0.57 -4.23 11.85
CA SER A 163 0.66 -4.29 12.63
C SER A 163 0.45 -5.06 13.94
N ASP A 164 -0.59 -4.75 14.69
CA ASP A 164 -0.93 -5.41 15.95
C ASP A 164 -1.24 -6.90 15.73
N TRP A 165 -1.98 -7.23 14.67
CA TRP A 165 -2.27 -8.61 14.31
C TRP A 165 -1.01 -9.41 13.96
N LEU A 166 -0.10 -8.81 13.19
CA LEU A 166 1.18 -9.40 12.82
C LEU A 166 2.04 -9.62 14.05
N GLN A 167 2.16 -8.62 14.93
CA GLN A 167 2.92 -8.72 16.17
C GLN A 167 2.39 -9.86 17.06
N ALA A 168 1.07 -9.94 17.26
CA ALA A 168 0.44 -11.02 18.04
C ALA A 168 0.58 -12.40 17.38
N SER A 169 0.76 -12.46 16.06
CA SER A 169 0.99 -13.71 15.34
C SER A 169 2.43 -14.22 15.48
N LEU A 170 3.39 -13.31 15.67
CA LEU A 170 4.82 -13.65 15.73
C LEU A 170 5.32 -14.04 17.13
N THR A 171 4.56 -13.72 18.18
CA THR A 171 4.77 -14.16 19.58
C THR A 171 4.30 -15.59 19.83
#